data_AF-A0A6A6FRK6-F1
#
_entry.id   AF-A0A6A6FRK6-F1
#
_cell.length_a   1.000
_cell.length_b   1.000
_cell.length_c   1.000
_cell.angle_alpha   90.00
_cell.angle_beta   90.00
_cell.angle_gamma   90.00
#
_symmetry.space_group_name_H-M   'P 1'
#
loop_
_entity.id
_entity.type
_entity.pdbx_description
1 polymer ?
#
loop_
_entity_poly.entity_id
_entity_poly.type
_entity_poly.pdbx_seq_one_letter_code
_entity_poly.pdbx_strand_id
1 'polypeptide(L)'
;MGDAAHSMVNHLAQGAATSMEDGTFLGRVLSEVVRGVLSIPEAIEIYEQARMPRVWIKQQASFVMGGIYMADPERAAYRDAASSRAVKETSAMADVRNLNSHQKITGPDQNSRSWNLWGAPETVQSIFGYDAEGDADFAVLKYLQEKSPWDEETGVSHALEQKWTGWYLPEEHVGRIASSRGNQL
;
A
#
# COMPACT_ATOMS: atom_id res chain seq x y z
N MET A 1 2.49 6.27 15.41
CA MET A 1 2.48 5.02 14.60
C MET A 1 2.09 3.84 15.47
N GLY A 2 1.73 2.73 14.85
CA GLY A 2 1.30 1.51 15.56
C GLY A 2 0.08 1.71 16.45
N ASP A 3 -0.09 0.89 17.47
CA ASP A 3 -1.27 0.88 18.34
C ASP A 3 -1.54 2.23 19.03
N ALA A 4 -0.51 3.05 19.27
CA ALA A 4 -0.67 4.40 19.81
C ALA A 4 -1.46 5.33 18.86
N ALA A 5 -1.48 5.03 17.56
CA ALA A 5 -2.23 5.78 16.55
C ALA A 5 -3.45 5.01 16.01
N HIS A 6 -3.38 3.68 15.91
CA HIS A 6 -4.40 2.88 15.24
C HIS A 6 -4.60 1.49 15.83
N SER A 7 -4.75 1.41 17.15
CA SER A 7 -5.14 0.16 17.83
C SER A 7 -6.35 -0.50 17.16
N MET A 8 -6.32 -1.82 16.98
CA MET A 8 -7.39 -2.56 16.33
C MET A 8 -7.67 -3.91 17.01
N VAL A 9 -8.86 -4.44 16.79
CA VAL A 9 -9.18 -5.82 17.20
C VAL A 9 -8.33 -6.82 16.41
N ASN A 10 -8.14 -8.03 16.94
CA ASN A 10 -7.18 -9.00 16.43
C ASN A 10 -7.70 -9.91 15.29
N HIS A 11 -8.93 -9.75 14.82
CA HIS A 11 -9.57 -10.69 13.89
C HIS A 11 -8.93 -10.75 12.49
N LEU A 12 -8.30 -9.66 12.03
CA LEU A 12 -7.51 -9.68 10.79
C LEU A 12 -6.02 -9.95 11.03
N ALA A 13 -5.57 -10.02 12.28
CA ALA A 13 -4.17 -10.11 12.70
C ALA A 13 -3.21 -9.11 12.01
N GLN A 14 -3.72 -7.91 11.67
CA GLN A 14 -2.97 -6.89 10.93
C GLN A 14 -2.37 -5.78 11.81
N GLY A 15 -2.59 -5.76 13.13
CA GLY A 15 -2.07 -4.67 13.99
C GLY A 15 -0.54 -4.53 13.95
N ALA A 16 0.17 -5.64 14.20
CA ALA A 16 1.63 -5.65 14.14
C ALA A 16 2.17 -5.40 12.71
N ALA A 17 1.55 -6.01 11.69
CA ALA A 17 1.92 -5.80 10.29
C ALA A 17 1.78 -4.31 9.89
N THR A 18 0.67 -3.68 10.26
CA THR A 18 0.41 -2.26 10.01
C THR A 18 1.44 -1.37 10.73
N SER A 19 1.87 -1.76 11.93
CA SER A 19 2.93 -1.05 12.66
C SER A 19 4.30 -1.16 11.96
N MET A 20 4.62 -2.32 11.38
CA MET A 20 5.83 -2.49 10.57
C MET A 20 5.76 -1.66 9.28
N GLU A 21 4.62 -1.66 8.59
CA GLU A 21 4.39 -0.81 7.41
C GLU A 21 4.60 0.67 7.71
N ASP A 22 4.12 1.16 8.86
CA ASP A 22 4.34 2.54 9.26
C ASP A 22 5.83 2.86 9.42
N GLY A 23 6.59 1.95 10.05
CA GLY A 23 8.02 2.12 10.27
C GLY A 23 8.78 2.13 8.95
N THR A 24 8.45 1.20 8.06
CA THR A 24 8.98 1.13 6.71
C THR A 24 8.68 2.41 5.92
N PHE A 25 7.41 2.82 5.86
CA PHE A 25 6.99 4.00 5.12
C PHE A 25 7.67 5.27 5.67
N LEU A 26 7.61 5.49 6.98
CA LEU A 26 8.22 6.66 7.61
C LEU A 26 9.74 6.67 7.43
N GLY A 27 10.41 5.52 7.51
CA GLY A 27 11.84 5.39 7.25
C GLY A 27 12.22 5.80 5.83
N ARG A 28 11.44 5.36 4.82
CA ARG A 28 11.62 5.77 3.43
C ARG A 28 11.47 7.28 3.26
N VAL A 29 10.42 7.88 3.80
CA VAL A 29 10.18 9.33 3.68
C VAL A 29 11.25 10.14 4.44
N LEU A 30 11.64 9.73 5.64
CA LEU A 30 12.71 10.41 6.40
C LEU A 30 14.08 10.31 5.70
N SER A 31 14.32 9.28 4.88
CA SER A 31 15.55 9.21 4.08
C SER A 31 15.69 10.39 3.10
N GLU A 32 14.57 10.96 2.65
CA GLU A 32 14.55 12.14 1.78
C GLU A 32 14.88 13.43 2.55
N VAL A 33 14.58 13.48 3.84
CA VAL A 33 15.03 14.55 4.73
C VAL A 33 16.55 14.51 4.88
N VAL A 34 17.12 13.32 5.06
CA VAL A 34 18.59 13.14 5.14
C VAL A 34 19.27 13.56 3.84
N ARG A 35 18.61 13.34 2.68
CA ARG A 35 19.09 13.78 1.35
C ARG A 35 18.88 15.26 1.07
N GLY A 36 18.23 16.00 1.97
CA GLY A 36 17.88 17.42 1.77
C GLY A 36 16.78 17.66 0.74
N VAL A 37 16.03 16.63 0.35
CA VAL A 37 14.92 16.72 -0.62
C VAL A 37 13.63 17.20 0.05
N LEU A 38 13.41 16.82 1.31
CA LEU A 38 12.25 17.21 2.12
C LEU A 38 12.69 17.84 3.44
N SER A 39 11.82 18.65 4.02
CA SER A 39 11.90 19.03 5.43
C SER A 39 11.18 18.01 6.32
N ILE A 40 11.47 18.03 7.63
CA ILE A 40 10.79 17.16 8.61
C ILE A 40 9.26 17.35 8.59
N PRO A 41 8.70 18.58 8.60
CA PRO A 41 7.25 18.77 8.53
C PRO A 41 6.62 18.15 7.28
N GLU A 42 7.24 18.30 6.12
CA GLU A 42 6.74 17.72 4.87
C GLU A 42 6.77 16.19 4.91
N ALA A 43 7.83 15.60 5.46
CA ALA A 43 7.92 14.15 5.65
C ALA A 43 6.80 13.62 6.55
N ILE A 44 6.46 14.34 7.63
CA ILE A 44 5.36 13.99 8.53
C ILE A 44 4.02 14.13 7.80
N GLU A 45 3.80 15.21 7.05
CA GLU A 45 2.58 15.43 6.27
C GLU A 45 2.35 14.30 5.26
N ILE A 46 3.37 13.92 4.48
CA ILE A 46 3.30 12.82 3.51
C ILE A 46 2.93 11.51 4.23
N TYR A 47 3.60 11.20 5.34
CA TYR A 47 3.32 10.02 6.13
C TYR A 47 1.87 9.99 6.63
N GLU A 48 1.38 11.08 7.22
CA GLU A 48 0.01 11.14 7.77
C GLU A 48 -1.03 11.02 6.66
N GLN A 49 -0.89 11.78 5.58
CA GLN A 49 -1.85 11.77 4.46
C GLN A 49 -1.92 10.42 3.74
N ALA A 50 -0.78 9.74 3.58
CA ALA A 50 -0.74 8.44 2.92
C ALA A 50 -1.19 7.29 3.84
N ARG A 51 -0.74 7.30 5.10
CA ARG A 51 -0.95 6.17 6.03
C ARG A 51 -2.29 6.21 6.74
N MET A 52 -2.78 7.37 7.19
CA MET A 52 -4.01 7.45 7.98
C MET A 52 -5.23 6.79 7.31
N PRO A 53 -5.51 7.02 6.00
CA PRO A 53 -6.63 6.35 5.34
C PRO A 53 -6.45 4.83 5.27
N ARG A 54 -5.23 4.35 5.00
CA ARG A 54 -4.93 2.91 4.88
C ARG A 54 -5.09 2.20 6.22
N VAL A 55 -4.55 2.76 7.31
CA VAL A 55 -4.66 2.15 8.64
C VAL A 55 -6.11 2.11 9.11
N TRP A 56 -6.88 3.17 8.82
CA TRP A 56 -8.32 3.21 9.14
C TRP A 56 -9.09 2.09 8.41
N ILE A 57 -8.81 1.86 7.13
CA ILE A 57 -9.41 0.74 6.37
C ILE A 57 -9.10 -0.61 7.04
N LYS A 58 -7.86 -0.82 7.48
CA LYS A 58 -7.47 -2.06 8.18
C LYS A 58 -8.16 -2.22 9.54
N GLN A 59 -8.33 -1.14 10.30
CA GLN A 59 -9.11 -1.15 11.55
C GLN A 59 -10.56 -1.59 11.31
N GLN A 60 -11.22 -1.02 10.30
CA GLN A 60 -12.59 -1.36 9.92
C GLN A 60 -12.70 -2.80 9.44
N ALA A 61 -11.79 -3.24 8.56
CA ALA A 61 -11.76 -4.62 8.08
C ALA A 61 -11.60 -5.63 9.23
N SER A 62 -10.75 -5.33 10.22
CA SER A 62 -10.61 -6.19 11.39
C SER A 62 -11.86 -6.21 12.27
N PHE A 63 -12.52 -5.07 12.43
CA PHE A 63 -13.79 -5.01 13.16
C PHE A 63 -14.89 -5.83 12.47
N VAL A 64 -15.06 -5.64 11.16
CA VAL A 64 -16.03 -6.39 10.35
C VAL A 64 -15.74 -7.90 10.39
N MET A 65 -14.47 -8.31 10.28
CA MET A 65 -14.10 -9.72 10.38
C MET A 65 -14.53 -10.35 11.71
N GLY A 66 -14.46 -9.59 12.82
CA GLY A 66 -14.98 -10.04 14.11
C GLY A 66 -16.46 -10.39 14.06
N GLY A 67 -17.27 -9.54 13.42
CA GLY A 67 -18.69 -9.80 13.21
C GLY A 67 -18.96 -11.00 12.30
N ILE A 68 -18.09 -11.26 11.32
CA ILE A 68 -18.17 -12.43 10.43
C ILE A 68 -17.84 -13.73 11.18
N TYR A 69 -16.82 -13.72 12.03
CA TYR A 69 -16.44 -14.89 12.83
C TYR A 69 -17.46 -15.20 13.92
N MET A 70 -17.96 -14.18 14.59
CA MET A 70 -18.87 -14.29 15.73
C MET A 70 -20.35 -14.13 15.32
N ALA A 71 -20.67 -14.49 14.08
CA ALA A 71 -22.02 -14.42 13.55
C ALA A 71 -22.99 -15.31 14.35
N ASP A 72 -24.21 -14.83 14.57
CA ASP A 72 -25.30 -15.65 15.11
C ASP A 72 -25.63 -16.82 14.15
N PRO A 73 -26.34 -17.86 14.62
CA PRO A 73 -26.59 -19.06 13.81
C PRO A 73 -27.27 -18.80 12.46
N GLU A 74 -28.14 -17.79 12.37
CA GLU A 74 -28.83 -17.46 11.11
C GLU A 74 -27.86 -16.82 10.12
N ARG A 75 -27.07 -15.83 10.55
CA ARG A 75 -26.03 -15.21 9.72
C ARG A 75 -24.91 -16.18 9.34
N ALA A 76 -24.52 -17.06 10.26
CA ALA A 76 -23.55 -18.11 10.00
C ALA A 76 -24.05 -19.08 8.92
N ALA A 77 -25.34 -19.44 8.92
CA ALA A 77 -25.92 -20.28 7.88
C ALA A 77 -25.84 -19.62 6.49
N TYR A 78 -26.13 -18.32 6.38
CA TYR A 78 -25.96 -17.58 5.12
C TYR A 78 -24.50 -17.53 4.65
N ARG A 79 -23.58 -17.24 5.57
CA ARG A 79 -22.13 -17.22 5.31
C ARG A 79 -21.62 -18.57 4.79
N ASP A 80 -21.96 -19.65 5.50
CA ASP A 80 -21.50 -20.99 5.17
C ASP A 80 -22.11 -21.49 3.86
N ALA A 81 -23.39 -21.18 3.61
CA ALA A 81 -24.04 -21.47 2.33
C ALA A 81 -23.35 -20.77 1.15
N ALA A 82 -22.96 -19.49 1.31
CA ALA A 82 -22.32 -18.70 0.26
C ALA A 82 -20.95 -19.27 -0.16
N SER A 83 -20.18 -19.81 0.78
CA SER A 83 -18.87 -20.41 0.48
C SER A 83 -18.88 -21.94 0.36
N SER A 84 -20.04 -22.60 0.54
CA SER A 84 -20.18 -24.06 0.45
C SER A 84 -19.70 -24.65 -0.88
N ARG A 85 -19.84 -23.92 -2.00
CA ARG A 85 -19.34 -24.34 -3.32
C ARG A 85 -17.81 -24.27 -3.41
N ALA A 86 -17.20 -23.23 -2.85
CA ALA A 86 -15.75 -23.09 -2.80
C ALA A 86 -15.11 -24.14 -1.88
N VAL A 87 -15.75 -24.45 -0.74
CA VAL A 87 -15.27 -25.47 0.22
C VAL A 87 -15.43 -26.90 -0.31
N LYS A 88 -16.44 -27.20 -1.14
CA LYS A 88 -16.62 -28.53 -1.74
C LYS A 88 -15.58 -28.87 -2.81
N GLU A 89 -15.06 -27.87 -3.52
CA GLU A 89 -13.99 -28.04 -4.53
C GLU A 89 -12.59 -27.88 -3.95
N THR A 90 -12.46 -27.21 -2.79
CA THR A 90 -11.19 -27.10 -2.08
C THR A 90 -11.04 -28.31 -1.16
N SER A 91 -10.19 -29.26 -1.52
CA SER A 91 -9.69 -30.28 -0.61
C SER A 91 -9.02 -29.59 0.59
N ALA A 92 -9.82 -29.42 1.65
CA ALA A 92 -9.50 -28.67 2.85
C ALA A 92 -8.07 -28.93 3.35
N MET A 93 -7.17 -27.95 3.25
CA MET A 93 -5.83 -27.91 3.90
C MET A 93 -4.91 -29.15 3.74
N ALA A 94 -5.36 -30.24 3.12
CA ALA A 94 -4.66 -31.49 2.91
C ALA A 94 -3.82 -31.43 1.63
N ASP A 95 -4.27 -30.65 0.65
CA ASP A 95 -3.54 -30.42 -0.61
C ASP A 95 -2.65 -29.17 -0.57
N VAL A 96 -2.65 -28.41 0.54
CA VAL A 96 -1.66 -27.34 0.81
C VAL A 96 -0.34 -27.97 1.28
N ARG A 97 0.16 -28.95 0.52
CA ARG A 97 1.49 -29.56 0.69
C ARG A 97 2.37 -29.45 -0.54
N ASN A 98 1.89 -28.87 -1.62
CA ASN A 98 2.68 -28.79 -2.84
C ASN A 98 2.88 -27.33 -3.29
N LEU A 99 4.12 -26.87 -3.10
CA LEU A 99 4.79 -25.78 -3.82
C LEU A 99 4.80 -25.94 -5.36
N ASN A 100 4.02 -26.89 -5.89
CA ASN A 100 3.95 -27.34 -7.28
C ASN A 100 2.51 -27.25 -7.86
N SER A 101 1.55 -26.63 -7.15
CA SER A 101 0.22 -26.39 -7.73
C SER A 101 0.37 -25.40 -8.89
N HIS A 102 0.31 -25.92 -10.11
CA HIS A 102 0.26 -25.09 -11.30
C HIS A 102 -1.04 -24.30 -11.26
N GLN A 103 -0.91 -22.97 -11.30
CA GLN A 103 -2.02 -22.04 -11.28
C GLN A 103 -2.92 -22.35 -12.49
N LYS A 104 -4.06 -23.04 -12.28
CA LYS A 104 -5.09 -23.14 -13.31
C LYS A 104 -5.81 -21.80 -13.41
N ILE A 105 -5.17 -20.84 -14.07
CA ILE A 105 -5.79 -19.56 -14.44
C ILE A 105 -6.67 -19.82 -15.67
N THR A 106 -7.85 -20.43 -15.47
CA THR A 106 -8.95 -20.37 -16.43
C THR A 106 -10.28 -20.56 -15.70
N GLY A 107 -10.83 -19.50 -15.12
CA GLY A 107 -12.15 -19.46 -14.49
C GLY A 107 -12.28 -18.26 -13.52
N PRO A 108 -13.49 -17.79 -13.17
CA PRO A 108 -13.64 -16.79 -12.12
C PRO A 108 -12.99 -17.32 -10.85
N ASP A 109 -12.07 -16.53 -10.27
CA ASP A 109 -11.21 -16.89 -9.15
C ASP A 109 -12.00 -17.71 -8.10
N GLN A 110 -11.56 -18.94 -7.79
CA GLN A 110 -12.24 -19.79 -6.81
C GLN A 110 -12.32 -19.11 -5.43
N ASN A 111 -11.42 -18.16 -5.16
CA ASN A 111 -11.42 -17.34 -3.95
C ASN A 111 -12.38 -16.14 -4.01
N SER A 112 -12.96 -15.80 -5.17
CA SER A 112 -13.91 -14.67 -5.34
C SER A 112 -15.15 -14.73 -4.44
N ARG A 113 -15.41 -15.89 -3.81
CA ARG A 113 -16.53 -16.10 -2.87
C ARG A 113 -16.08 -16.51 -1.47
N SER A 114 -14.83 -16.27 -1.10
CA SER A 114 -14.39 -16.44 0.29
C SER A 114 -15.06 -15.38 1.17
N TRP A 115 -15.88 -15.81 2.12
CA TRP A 115 -16.38 -14.90 3.17
C TRP A 115 -15.25 -14.45 4.10
N ASN A 116 -14.17 -15.22 4.20
CA ASN A 116 -13.02 -14.87 5.02
C ASN A 116 -12.14 -13.89 4.25
N LEU A 117 -12.00 -12.67 4.77
CA LEU A 117 -11.18 -11.62 4.15
C LEU A 117 -9.69 -11.98 4.08
N TRP A 118 -9.20 -13.02 4.78
CA TRP A 118 -7.86 -13.54 4.54
C TRP A 118 -7.69 -14.16 3.15
N GLY A 119 -8.75 -14.77 2.64
CA GLY A 119 -8.76 -15.45 1.35
C GLY A 119 -9.47 -14.69 0.25
N ALA A 120 -10.09 -13.53 0.55
CA ALA A 120 -10.79 -12.76 -0.47
C ALA A 120 -9.77 -12.05 -1.38
N PRO A 121 -9.86 -12.18 -2.72
CA PRO A 121 -8.85 -11.66 -3.65
C PRO A 121 -8.60 -10.16 -3.50
N GLU A 122 -9.68 -9.39 -3.26
CA GLU A 122 -9.62 -7.95 -3.04
C GLU A 122 -8.75 -7.59 -1.84
N THR A 123 -8.95 -8.22 -0.69
CA THR A 123 -8.20 -7.93 0.54
C THR A 123 -6.81 -8.54 0.54
N VAL A 124 -6.62 -9.70 -0.12
CA VAL A 124 -5.27 -10.23 -0.41
C VAL A 124 -4.43 -9.18 -1.13
N GLN A 125 -4.97 -8.52 -2.15
CA GLN A 125 -4.21 -7.50 -2.89
C GLN A 125 -4.13 -6.17 -2.14
N SER A 126 -5.26 -5.67 -1.63
CA SER A 126 -5.35 -4.32 -1.06
C SER A 126 -4.81 -4.17 0.36
N ILE A 127 -4.84 -5.25 1.17
CA ILE A 127 -4.41 -5.22 2.58
C ILE A 127 -3.10 -5.98 2.76
N PHE A 128 -3.04 -7.24 2.31
CA PHE A 128 -1.92 -8.14 2.60
C PHE A 128 -0.76 -8.01 1.60
N GLY A 129 -1.07 -7.73 0.33
CA GLY A 129 -0.10 -7.49 -0.75
C GLY A 129 0.38 -6.05 -0.84
N TYR A 130 0.07 -5.23 0.17
CA TYR A 130 0.45 -3.83 0.18
C TYR A 130 1.98 -3.67 0.34
N ASP A 131 2.59 -3.01 -0.64
CA ASP A 131 3.99 -2.59 -0.61
C ASP A 131 4.11 -1.18 0.00
N ALA A 132 4.50 -1.11 1.28
CA ALA A 132 4.70 0.15 1.98
C ALA A 132 5.92 0.94 1.48
N GLU A 133 6.94 0.29 0.93
CA GLU A 133 8.13 0.98 0.42
C GLU A 133 7.81 1.67 -0.90
N GLY A 134 7.19 0.94 -1.84
CA GLY A 134 6.76 1.48 -3.12
C GLY A 134 5.74 2.61 -2.96
N ASP A 135 4.81 2.48 -2.01
CA ASP A 135 3.82 3.53 -1.72
C ASP A 135 4.47 4.78 -1.12
N ALA A 136 5.49 4.63 -0.26
CA ALA A 136 6.24 5.76 0.28
C ALA A 136 7.01 6.50 -0.82
N ASP A 137 7.70 5.74 -1.68
CA ASP A 137 8.45 6.31 -2.80
C ASP A 137 7.52 7.08 -3.76
N PHE A 138 6.38 6.50 -4.10
CA PHE A 138 5.37 7.17 -4.92
C PHE A 138 4.78 8.40 -4.23
N ALA A 139 4.48 8.33 -2.93
CA ALA A 139 3.91 9.45 -2.18
C ALA A 139 4.86 10.67 -2.16
N VAL A 140 6.17 10.44 -2.03
CA VAL A 140 7.19 11.50 -2.15
C VAL A 140 7.18 12.11 -3.56
N LEU A 141 7.23 11.28 -4.61
CA LEU A 141 7.25 11.78 -5.99
C LEU A 141 6.00 12.60 -6.29
N LYS A 142 4.83 12.11 -5.88
CA LYS A 142 3.56 12.81 -6.03
C LYS A 142 3.59 14.15 -5.28
N TYR A 143 4.04 14.18 -4.03
CA TYR A 143 4.12 15.40 -3.23
C TYR A 143 5.01 16.46 -3.90
N LEU A 144 6.20 16.07 -4.36
CA LEU A 144 7.11 16.97 -5.06
C LEU A 144 6.51 17.50 -6.36
N GLN A 145 5.82 16.64 -7.11
CA GLN A 145 5.14 17.01 -8.35
C GLN A 145 4.03 18.04 -8.12
N GLU A 146 3.24 17.88 -7.05
CA GLU A 146 2.10 18.77 -6.74
C GLU A 146 2.52 20.13 -6.18
N LYS A 147 3.65 20.19 -5.46
CA LYS A 147 4.12 21.43 -4.80
C LYS A 147 5.06 22.26 -5.66
N SER A 148 5.68 21.66 -6.66
CA SER A 148 6.62 22.35 -7.55
C SER A 148 5.96 22.79 -8.84
N PRO A 149 6.29 23.98 -9.37
CA PRO A 149 5.99 24.30 -10.76
C PRO A 149 6.64 23.28 -11.70
N TRP A 150 6.06 23.18 -12.88
CA TRP A 150 6.59 22.41 -14.01
C TRP A 150 6.88 23.36 -15.17
N ASP A 151 7.88 23.02 -15.97
CA ASP A 151 8.24 23.79 -17.16
C ASP A 151 7.22 23.57 -18.28
N GLU A 152 6.67 24.65 -18.84
CA GLU A 152 5.59 24.59 -19.83
C GLU A 152 5.98 23.89 -21.14
N GLU A 153 7.26 23.88 -21.50
CA GLU A 153 7.77 23.30 -22.75
C GLU A 153 8.07 21.81 -22.59
N THR A 154 8.74 21.41 -21.50
CA THR A 154 9.17 20.02 -21.28
C THR A 154 8.20 19.19 -20.43
N GLY A 155 7.32 19.83 -19.66
CA GLY A 155 6.43 19.15 -18.71
C GLY A 155 7.12 18.69 -17.42
N VAL A 156 8.41 19.00 -17.23
CA VAL A 156 9.20 18.48 -16.11
C VAL A 156 8.99 19.34 -14.86
N SER A 157 8.67 18.68 -13.74
CA SER A 157 8.59 19.33 -12.42
C SER A 157 10.00 19.64 -11.90
N HIS A 158 10.24 20.88 -11.46
CA HIS A 158 11.56 21.32 -10.99
C HIS A 158 12.02 20.51 -9.76
N ALA A 159 11.13 20.22 -8.81
CA ALA A 159 11.48 19.45 -7.63
C ALA A 159 11.80 17.97 -7.95
N LEU A 160 11.16 17.39 -8.97
CA LEU A 160 11.50 16.05 -9.43
C LEU A 160 12.87 16.02 -10.11
N GLU A 161 13.18 17.02 -10.93
CA GLU A 161 14.53 17.16 -11.49
C GLU A 161 15.57 17.28 -10.36
N GLN A 162 15.35 18.19 -9.41
CA GLN A 162 16.23 18.38 -8.26
C GLN A 162 16.46 17.09 -7.49
N LYS A 163 15.41 16.30 -7.24
CA LYS A 163 15.52 15.01 -6.55
C LYS A 163 16.43 14.04 -7.29
N TRP A 164 16.32 13.96 -8.62
CA TRP A 164 17.05 12.96 -9.40
C TRP A 164 18.47 13.40 -9.78
N THR A 165 18.70 14.70 -9.92
CA THR A 165 19.96 15.23 -10.45
C THR A 165 20.78 16.03 -9.45
N GLY A 166 20.14 16.63 -8.45
CA GLY A 166 20.78 17.53 -7.48
C GLY A 166 21.84 16.88 -6.58
N TRP A 167 21.96 15.55 -6.59
CA TRP A 167 23.02 14.85 -5.87
C TRP A 167 24.36 14.83 -6.63
N TYR A 168 24.36 15.02 -7.95
CA TYR A 168 25.59 14.99 -8.78
C TYR A 168 25.79 16.22 -9.67
N LEU A 169 24.72 16.94 -10.01
CA LEU A 169 24.84 18.19 -10.76
C LEU A 169 25.18 19.35 -9.80
N PRO A 170 26.07 20.27 -10.21
CA PRO A 170 26.23 21.54 -9.50
C PRO A 170 24.91 22.30 -9.44
N GLU A 171 24.67 23.07 -8.38
CA GLU A 171 23.40 23.79 -8.15
C GLU A 171 23.00 24.68 -9.33
N GLU A 172 23.97 25.31 -10.00
CA GLU A 172 23.75 26.19 -11.15
C GLU A 172 23.31 25.44 -12.43
N HIS A 173 23.37 24.11 -12.43
CA HIS A 173 22.94 23.24 -13.51
C HIS A 173 21.59 22.55 -13.23
N VAL A 174 21.08 22.61 -12.01
CA VAL A 174 19.77 22.02 -11.69
C VAL A 174 18.64 22.94 -12.19
N GLY A 175 17.61 22.35 -12.78
CA GLY A 175 16.54 23.08 -13.49
C GLY A 175 16.84 23.29 -14.96
N ARG A 176 18.10 23.07 -15.39
CA ARG A 176 18.47 23.22 -16.80
C ARG A 176 17.88 22.13 -17.67
N ILE A 177 17.64 20.93 -17.16
CA ILE A 177 17.01 19.85 -17.94
C ILE A 177 15.54 20.18 -18.18
N ALA A 178 14.82 20.65 -17.15
CA ALA A 178 13.46 21.14 -17.30
C ALA A 178 13.37 22.32 -18.28
N SER A 179 14.37 23.22 -18.30
CA SER A 179 14.42 24.32 -19.26
C SER A 179 15.11 23.98 -20.59
N SER A 180 15.62 22.76 -20.77
CA SER A 180 16.43 22.42 -21.94
C SER A 180 15.53 22.13 -23.14
N ARG A 181 15.69 22.93 -24.19
CA ARG A 181 15.16 22.59 -25.51
C ARG A 181 15.96 21.44 -26.12
N GLY A 182 15.73 20.22 -25.66
CA GLY A 182 16.01 18.95 -26.35
C GLY A 182 17.37 18.72 -27.03
N ASN A 183 18.40 19.58 -26.90
CA ASN A 183 19.66 19.43 -27.65
C ASN A 183 20.85 20.31 -27.19
N GLN A 184 20.81 20.94 -26.02
CA GLN A 184 21.99 21.61 -25.46
C GLN A 184 22.09 21.33 -23.96
N LEU A 185 22.69 20.19 -23.63
CA LEU A 185 23.28 19.92 -22.32
C LEU A 185 24.78 20.23 -22.38
#